data_AF-A0A3D4H0W3-F1
#
_entry.id   AF-A0A3D4H0W3-F1
#
_cell.length_a   1.000
_cell.length_b   1.000
_cell.length_c   1.000
_cell.angle_alpha   90.00
_cell.angle_beta   90.00
_cell.angle_gamma   90.00
#
_symmetry.space_group_name_H-M   'P 1'
#
loop_
_entity.id
_entity.type
_entity.pdbx_description
1 polymer ?
#
loop_
_entity_poly.entity_id
_entity_poly.type
_entity_poly.pdbx_seq_one_letter_code
_entity_poly.pdbx_strand_id
1 'polypeptide(L)'
;MIGRVCGDRAIDVALAVAGGRCGMGIVLGCGGDASAMVADKIHGVRAVACRDATAAKYVGAHLDANVLHVGVGEVGDTTAKEIL
;
A
#
# COMPACT_ATOMS: atom_id res chain seq x y z
N MET A 1 -2.42 -2.56 9.72
CA MET A 1 -3.51 -1.57 9.82
C MET A 1 -4.18 -1.50 8.46
N ILE A 2 -5.51 -1.60 8.37
CA ILE A 2 -6.25 -1.57 7.10
C ILE A 2 -7.18 -0.34 7.12
N GLY A 3 -6.90 0.67 6.29
CA GLY A 3 -7.73 1.86 6.14
C GLY A 3 -8.43 1.88 4.77
N ARG A 4 -9.74 2.14 4.74
CA ARG A 4 -10.48 2.45 3.49
C ARG A 4 -10.59 3.97 3.31
N VAL A 5 -10.39 4.54 2.12
CA VAL A 5 -10.56 5.98 1.74
C VAL A 5 -9.25 6.78 1.57
N CYS A 6 -9.26 7.63 0.53
CA CYS A 6 -8.22 8.37 -0.21
C CYS A 6 -7.28 9.28 0.60
N GLY A 7 -6.00 9.33 0.19
CA GLY A 7 -5.01 10.37 0.52
C GLY A 7 -4.48 10.37 1.94
N ASP A 8 -5.25 10.92 2.88
CA ASP A 8 -4.81 11.22 4.24
C ASP A 8 -4.45 9.95 5.03
N ARG A 9 -5.19 8.86 4.80
CA ARG A 9 -4.90 7.56 5.44
C ARG A 9 -3.62 6.91 4.93
N ALA A 10 -3.17 7.22 3.72
CA ALA A 10 -1.90 6.70 3.21
C ALA A 10 -0.71 7.29 3.99
N ILE A 11 -0.80 8.59 4.33
CA ILE A 11 0.19 9.28 5.18
C ILE A 11 0.21 8.67 6.57
N ASP A 12 -0.95 8.46 7.20
CA ASP A 12 -1.02 7.88 8.55
C ASP A 12 -0.39 6.49 8.62
N VAL A 13 -0.68 5.64 7.62
CA VAL A 13 -0.11 4.29 7.51
C VAL A 13 1.39 4.35 7.30
N ALA A 14 1.86 5.22 6.39
CA ALA A 14 3.27 5.41 6.12
C ALA A 14 4.03 5.95 7.36
N LEU A 15 3.46 6.90 8.10
CA LEU A 15 4.04 7.37 9.37
C LEU A 15 4.06 6.27 10.44
N ALA A 16 3.06 5.39 10.47
CA ALA A 16 3.08 4.25 11.39
C ALA A 16 4.19 3.24 11.06
N VAL A 17 4.43 2.99 9.77
CA VAL A 17 5.53 2.12 9.30
C VAL A 17 6.89 2.77 9.54
N ALA A 18 7.07 4.04 9.16
CA ALA A 18 8.30 4.80 9.39
C ALA A 18 8.66 4.90 10.88
N GLY A 19 7.64 5.09 11.73
CA GLY A 19 7.79 5.14 13.19
C GLY A 19 7.98 3.78 13.86
N GLY A 20 8.10 2.68 13.10
CA GLY A 20 8.30 1.33 13.63
C GLY A 20 7.11 0.74 14.40
N ARG A 21 5.94 1.40 14.34
CA ARG A 21 4.71 0.90 15.00
C ARG A 21 4.13 -0.31 14.26
N CYS A 22 4.46 -0.47 12.98
CA CYS A 22 4.06 -1.59 12.13
C CYS A 22 5.20 -1.95 11.18
N GLY A 23 5.43 -3.25 10.94
CA GLY A 23 6.42 -3.69 9.94
C GLY A 23 5.94 -3.56 8.49
N MET A 24 4.62 -3.58 8.26
CA MET A 24 4.01 -3.43 6.94
C MET A 24 2.69 -2.67 7.03
N GLY A 25 2.46 -1.77 6.07
CA GLY A 25 1.25 -0.98 5.92
C GLY A 25 0.44 -1.39 4.70
N ILE A 26 -0.89 -1.38 4.80
CA ILE A 26 -1.78 -1.67 3.68
C ILE A 26 -2.85 -0.57 3.58
N VAL A 27 -2.97 0.02 2.41
CA VAL A 27 -3.93 1.08 2.10
C VAL A 27 -4.92 0.58 1.06
N LEU A 28 -6.22 0.69 1.36
CA LEU A 28 -7.30 0.30 0.45
C LEU A 28 -8.03 1.57 -0.04
N GLY A 29 -8.00 1.87 -1.33
CA GLY A 29 -8.64 3.09 -1.84
C GLY A 29 -8.78 3.13 -3.35
N CYS A 30 -9.54 4.10 -3.85
CA CYS A 30 -9.59 4.42 -5.28
C CYS A 30 -8.43 5.36 -5.65
N GLY A 31 -7.82 5.20 -6.83
CA GLY A 31 -6.72 6.07 -7.29
C GLY A 31 -5.34 5.69 -6.70
N GLY A 32 -5.02 4.39 -6.72
CA GLY A 32 -3.93 3.83 -5.93
C GLY A 32 -2.53 4.38 -6.20
N ASP A 33 -2.28 4.88 -7.40
CA ASP A 33 -0.96 5.43 -7.76
C ASP A 33 -0.68 6.73 -7.01
N ALA A 34 -1.67 7.62 -6.86
CA ALA A 34 -1.48 8.90 -6.18
C ALA A 34 -1.23 8.73 -4.68
N SER A 35 -1.99 7.84 -4.03
CA SER A 35 -1.82 7.56 -2.60
C SER A 35 -0.50 6.86 -2.31
N ALA A 36 -0.06 5.94 -3.18
CA ALA A 36 1.26 5.33 -3.08
C ALA A 36 2.38 6.36 -3.28
N MET A 37 2.28 7.23 -4.29
CA MET A 37 3.26 8.30 -4.52
C MET A 37 3.42 9.25 -3.33
N VAL A 38 2.31 9.58 -2.65
CA VAL A 38 2.34 10.43 -1.43
C VAL A 38 3.01 9.70 -0.27
N ALA A 39 2.65 8.44 -0.03
CA ALA A 39 3.26 7.62 1.03
C ALA A 39 4.77 7.39 0.82
N ASP A 40 5.20 7.22 -0.43
CA ASP A 40 6.60 7.02 -0.81
C ASP A 40 7.50 8.23 -0.52
N LYS A 41 6.90 9.42 -0.32
CA LYS A 41 7.67 10.62 0.11
C LYS A 41 8.08 10.60 1.57
N ILE A 42 7.55 9.69 2.38
CA ILE A 42 7.90 9.60 3.80
C ILE A 42 9.22 8.84 3.93
N HIS A 43 10.19 9.45 4.63
CA HIS A 43 11.50 8.83 4.82
C HIS A 43 11.37 7.49 5.56
N GLY A 44 12.02 6.45 5.04
CA GLY A 44 11.93 5.09 5.56
C GLY A 44 10.72 4.29 5.05
N VAL A 45 9.90 4.85 4.17
CA VAL A 45 8.77 4.17 3.51
C VAL A 45 9.12 3.90 2.05
N ARG A 46 8.72 2.72 1.58
CA ARG A 46 8.71 2.34 0.17
C ARG A 46 7.31 1.86 -0.15
N ALA A 47 6.56 2.72 -0.84
CA ALA A 47 5.15 2.50 -1.10
C ALA A 47 4.90 2.15 -2.56
N VAL A 48 4.10 1.10 -2.81
CA VAL A 48 3.79 0.65 -4.17
C VAL A 48 2.30 0.38 -4.32
N ALA A 49 1.74 0.82 -5.43
CA ALA A 49 0.40 0.45 -5.86
C ALA A 49 0.43 -0.91 -6.58
N CYS A 50 -0.33 -1.88 -6.08
CA CYS A 50 -0.48 -3.18 -6.72
C CYS A 50 -1.93 -3.38 -7.15
N ARG A 51 -2.09 -3.81 -8.40
CA ARG A 51 -3.39 -4.17 -8.99
C ARG A 51 -3.50 -5.67 -9.28
N ASP A 52 -2.42 -6.41 -9.07
CA ASP A 52 -2.37 -7.84 -9.29
C ASP A 52 -1.53 -8.53 -8.20
N ALA A 53 -1.91 -9.77 -7.87
CA ALA A 53 -1.27 -10.56 -6.81
C ALA A 53 0.17 -10.99 -7.15
N THR A 54 0.49 -11.07 -8.44
CA THR A 54 1.82 -11.47 -8.89
C THR A 54 2.80 -10.34 -8.64
N ALA A 55 2.46 -9.11 -9.03
CA ALA A 55 3.20 -7.90 -8.72
C ALA A 55 3.32 -7.70 -7.22
N ALA A 56 2.25 -7.89 -6.43
CA ALA A 56 2.34 -7.78 -4.97
C ALA A 56 3.46 -8.67 -4.38
N LYS A 57 3.58 -9.91 -4.86
CA LYS A 57 4.66 -10.85 -4.47
C LYS A 57 6.03 -10.37 -4.93
N TYR A 58 6.15 -9.93 -6.19
CA TYR A 58 7.43 -9.44 -6.73
C TYR A 58 7.89 -8.16 -6.05
N VAL A 59 6.98 -7.24 -5.76
CA VAL A 59 7.26 -5.95 -5.16
C VAL A 59 7.74 -6.11 -3.72
N GLY A 60 7.09 -6.98 -2.94
CA GLY A 60 7.57 -7.32 -1.59
C GLY A 60 8.98 -7.94 -1.62
N ALA A 61 9.25 -8.81 -2.60
CA ALA A 61 10.54 -9.52 -2.70
C ALA A 61 11.69 -8.69 -3.28
N HIS A 62 11.42 -7.80 -4.25
CA HIS A 62 12.46 -7.10 -5.01
C HIS A 62 12.62 -5.63 -4.65
N LEU A 63 11.54 -4.98 -4.22
CA LEU A 63 11.55 -3.56 -3.90
C LEU A 63 11.55 -3.30 -2.39
N ASP A 64 11.53 -4.38 -1.59
CA ASP A 64 11.49 -4.31 -0.12
C ASP A 64 10.36 -3.37 0.35
N ALA A 65 9.23 -3.39 -0.37
CA ALA A 65 8.13 -2.46 -0.13
C ALA A 65 7.51 -2.75 1.23
N ASN A 66 7.38 -1.71 2.05
CA ASN A 66 6.80 -1.80 3.40
C ASN A 66 5.41 -1.14 3.49
N VAL A 67 4.94 -0.52 2.40
CA VAL A 67 3.56 -0.04 2.27
C VAL A 67 2.98 -0.50 0.92
N LEU A 68 1.84 -1.18 0.99
CA LEU A 68 1.11 -1.69 -0.17
C LEU A 68 -0.20 -0.93 -0.35
N HIS A 69 -0.44 -0.42 -1.55
CA HIS A 69 -1.72 0.17 -1.91
C HIS A 69 -2.50 -0.74 -2.84
N VAL A 70 -3.77 -1.03 -2.50
CA VAL A 70 -4.68 -1.84 -3.30
C VAL A 70 -5.86 -0.99 -3.78
N GLY A 71 -6.04 -0.95 -5.10
CA GLY A 71 -7.09 -0.20 -5.78
C GLY A 71 -8.49 -0.80 -5.56
N VAL A 72 -9.24 -0.33 -4.57
CA VAL A 72 -10.62 -0.81 -4.33
C VAL A 72 -11.53 -0.27 -5.44
N GLY A 73 -12.16 -1.18 -6.18
CA GLY A 73 -12.96 -0.87 -7.36
C GLY A 73 -12.21 -0.98 -8.69
N GLU A 74 -10.88 -1.03 -8.66
CA GLU A 74 -10.03 -1.38 -9.81
C GLU A 74 -9.73 -2.89 -9.84
N VAL A 75 -9.67 -3.50 -8.65
CA VAL A 75 -9.39 -4.92 -8.46
C VAL A 75 -10.59 -5.60 -7.80
N GLY A 76 -10.98 -6.79 -8.29
CA GLY A 76 -12.06 -7.58 -7.70
C GLY A 76 -11.69 -8.18 -6.35
N ASP A 77 -12.69 -8.50 -5.53
CA ASP A 77 -12.51 -8.99 -4.14
C ASP A 77 -11.59 -10.22 -4.03
N THR A 78 -11.67 -11.15 -4.99
CA THR A 78 -10.80 -12.34 -5.01
C THR A 78 -9.34 -11.95 -5.16
N THR A 79 -9.01 -11.13 -6.16
CA THR A 79 -7.65 -10.68 -6.40
C THR A 79 -7.16 -9.74 -5.29
N ALA A 80 -8.04 -8.90 -4.73
CA ALA A 80 -7.70 -8.10 -3.56
C ALA A 80 -7.28 -8.97 -2.37
N LYS A 81 -7.95 -10.11 -2.13
CA LYS A 81 -7.54 -11.08 -1.10
C LYS A 81 -6.22 -11.79 -1.39
N GLU A 82 -5.87 -11.96 -2.66
CA GLU A 82 -4.59 -12.57 -3.06
C GLU A 82 -3.41 -11.60 -2.96
N ILE A 83 -3.68 -10.28 -2.97
CA ILE A 83 -2.70 -9.22 -2.80
C ILE A 83 -2.34 -8.98 -1.32
N LEU A 84 -3.31 -9.21 -0.42
CA LEU A 84 -3.18 -9.03 1.04
C LEU A 84 -2.49 -10.22 1.72
#